data_AF-A0A9P4L841-F1
#
_entry.id   AF-A0A9P4L841-F1
#
_cell.length_a   1.000
_cell.length_b   1.000
_cell.length_c   1.000
_cell.angle_alpha   90.00
_cell.angle_beta   90.00
_cell.angle_gamma   90.00
#
_symmetry.space_group_name_H-M   'P 1'
#
loop_
_entity.id
_entity.type
_entity.pdbx_description
1 polymer ?
#
loop_
_entity_poly.entity_id
_entity_poly.type
_entity_poly.pdbx_seq_one_letter_code
_entity_poly.pdbx_strand_id
1 'polypeptide(L)'
;MEGLLINESQSTPTNRATHPVSFFERLPYDVRASIYSYIEAGDLPPITRGFQPSASGFLISCRSAKQDLEEIAARSLGKFLREFKSTFENTTDCTIQISDFPESSTLAELRSLRITLPFTSFCPIKSSDWKYVWKREVLAGLHPLLRLYSDKIHLHFSGPDNMPACKSLLDRGRVEVSMHSILRKIAIMLESLNRWKTGTDSMAGILSVERIFKYEVGRQRDTWINARVNAKRICLSWDLRDNVLEENGQTITLNGKLHRIQVPVIENGSEKKDAAIFYHLRDEQRLVGEMGVVSDGRWELREDIDRLLNGVSTHWVYCSSSGLGKALGEGLVGCAEAKFEEDEQEVSGHIYH
;
A
#
# COMPACT_ATOMS: atom_id res chain seq x y z
N MET A 1 -19.75 57.64 40.77
CA MET A 1 -20.16 56.22 40.69
C MET A 1 -19.94 55.77 39.25
N GLU A 2 -18.70 55.41 38.93
CA GLU A 2 -18.31 54.84 37.64
C GLU A 2 -17.99 53.37 37.89
N GLY A 3 -18.69 52.48 37.18
CA GLY A 3 -18.52 51.04 37.27
C GLY A 3 -17.47 50.56 36.27
N LEU A 4 -16.39 49.96 36.77
CA LEU A 4 -15.41 49.23 35.99
C LEU A 4 -16.01 47.91 35.48
N LEU A 5 -16.06 47.75 34.16
CA LEU A 5 -16.32 46.47 33.49
C LEU A 5 -15.01 45.68 33.39
N ILE A 6 -14.97 44.52 34.04
CA ILE A 6 -13.89 43.53 33.92
C ILE A 6 -14.15 42.73 32.64
N ASN A 7 -13.22 42.81 31.69
CA ASN A 7 -13.25 42.06 30.44
C ASN A 7 -12.59 40.70 30.68
N GLU A 8 -13.39 39.64 30.82
CA GLU A 8 -12.89 38.26 30.89
C GLU A 8 -12.40 37.83 29.50
N SER A 9 -11.08 37.81 29.33
CA SER A 9 -10.42 37.24 28.16
C SER A 9 -10.65 35.73 28.11
N GLN A 10 -11.57 35.30 27.25
CA GLN A 10 -11.77 33.89 26.91
C GLN A 10 -10.52 33.36 26.21
N SER A 11 -9.69 32.62 26.94
CA SER A 11 -8.57 31.86 26.37
C SER A 11 -9.11 30.68 25.56
N THR A 12 -8.96 30.73 24.24
CA THR A 12 -9.20 29.60 23.35
C THR A 12 -8.35 28.39 23.77
N PRO A 13 -8.93 27.19 23.93
CA PRO A 13 -8.17 26.00 24.29
C PRO A 13 -7.25 25.61 23.13
N THR A 14 -5.95 25.81 23.32
CA THR A 14 -4.90 25.28 22.43
C THR A 14 -5.01 23.76 22.37
N ASN A 15 -5.42 23.26 21.22
CA ASN A 15 -5.45 21.85 20.85
C ASN A 15 -4.04 21.26 21.05
N ARG A 16 -3.83 20.54 22.16
CA ARG A 16 -2.58 19.82 22.40
C ARG A 16 -2.50 18.70 21.37
N ALA A 17 -1.63 18.87 20.38
CA ALA A 17 -1.21 17.79 19.51
C ALA A 17 -0.75 16.62 20.40
N THR A 18 -1.44 15.50 20.30
CA THR A 18 -1.11 14.28 21.03
C THR A 18 0.20 13.75 20.46
N HIS A 19 1.31 14.10 21.09
CA HIS A 19 2.60 13.51 20.76
C HIS A 19 2.49 11.98 20.91
N PRO A 20 3.01 11.20 19.95
CA PRO A 20 2.98 9.76 20.04
C PRO A 20 3.71 9.32 21.31
N VAL A 21 2.97 8.67 22.21
CA VAL A 21 3.45 8.10 23.47
C VAL A 21 4.68 7.24 23.20
N SER A 22 5.77 7.55 23.89
CA SER A 22 7.07 6.88 23.73
C SER A 22 6.93 5.37 23.94
N PHE A 23 7.73 4.56 23.23
CA PHE A 23 7.74 3.10 23.42
C PHE A 23 7.88 2.72 24.91
N PHE A 24 8.75 3.43 25.63
CA PHE A 24 8.98 3.17 27.06
C PHE A 24 7.74 3.42 27.91
N GLU A 25 6.94 4.43 27.58
CA GLU A 25 5.70 4.72 28.32
C GLU A 25 4.62 3.65 28.14
N ARG A 26 4.73 2.80 27.10
CA ARG A 26 3.85 1.65 26.88
C ARG A 26 4.26 0.41 27.67
N LEU A 27 5.47 0.38 28.23
CA LEU A 27 5.92 -0.73 29.08
C LEU A 27 5.25 -0.65 30.46
N PRO A 28 4.88 -1.80 31.06
CA PRO A 28 4.42 -1.85 32.44
C PRO A 28 5.41 -1.11 33.36
N TYR A 29 4.88 -0.43 34.38
CA TYR A 29 5.69 0.36 35.30
C TYR A 29 6.85 -0.45 35.88
N ASP A 30 6.61 -1.70 36.25
CA ASP A 30 7.61 -2.58 36.86
C ASP A 30 8.78 -2.88 35.91
N VAL A 31 8.50 -3.03 34.61
CA VAL A 31 9.54 -3.24 33.59
C VAL A 31 10.36 -1.97 33.41
N ARG A 32 9.72 -0.80 33.38
CA ARG A 32 10.43 0.49 33.34
C ARG A 32 11.27 0.71 34.59
N ALA A 33 10.72 0.43 35.77
CA ALA A 33 11.41 0.58 37.04
C ALA A 33 12.62 -0.36 37.12
N SER A 34 12.49 -1.61 36.64
CA SER A 34 13.62 -2.53 36.50
C SER A 34 14.67 -2.02 35.51
N ILE A 35 14.26 -1.48 34.36
CA ILE A 35 15.21 -0.90 33.40
C ILE A 35 15.96 0.29 34.01
N TYR A 36 15.24 1.20 34.68
CA TYR A 36 15.82 2.39 35.27
C TYR A 36 16.64 2.10 36.52
N SER A 37 16.41 1.00 37.23
CA SER A 37 17.24 0.61 38.37
C SER A 37 18.66 0.19 37.97
N TYR A 38 18.88 -0.16 36.69
CA TYR A 38 20.21 -0.38 36.13
C TYR A 38 20.90 0.90 35.61
N ILE A 39 20.19 2.04 35.64
CA ILE A 39 20.80 3.35 35.38
C ILE A 39 21.16 3.93 36.75
N GLU A 40 22.46 4.07 37.05
CA GLU A 40 22.86 4.60 38.35
C GLU A 40 22.34 6.03 38.52
N ALA A 41 21.90 6.39 39.72
CA ALA A 41 21.30 7.69 40.02
C ALA A 41 22.22 8.89 39.67
N GLY A 42 23.52 8.65 39.45
CA GLY A 42 24.49 9.66 39.01
C GLY A 42 24.57 9.87 37.49
N ASP A 43 24.02 8.98 36.67
CA ASP A 43 24.30 8.92 35.23
C ASP A 43 23.42 9.81 34.35
N LEU A 44 22.45 10.50 34.96
CA LEU A 44 21.50 11.35 34.27
C LEU A 44 21.71 12.84 34.61
N PRO A 45 21.46 13.75 33.65
CA PRO A 45 21.38 15.18 33.95
C PRO A 45 20.29 15.48 35.00
N PRO A 46 20.51 16.45 35.91
CA PRO A 46 21.62 17.39 35.96
C PRO A 46 22.84 16.90 36.76
N ILE A 47 22.83 15.66 37.26
CA ILE A 47 23.84 15.17 38.22
C ILE A 47 25.20 14.98 37.54
N THR A 48 25.21 14.62 36.25
CA THR A 48 26.42 14.55 35.42
C THR A 48 26.36 15.50 34.22
N ARG A 49 27.52 16.08 33.87
CA ARG A 49 27.69 16.94 32.68
C ARG A 49 27.76 16.08 31.42
N GLY A 50 26.61 15.54 31.00
CA GLY A 50 26.47 14.75 29.77
C GLY A 50 26.09 13.29 30.03
N PHE A 51 25.88 12.53 28.96
CA PHE A 51 25.59 11.10 29.03
C PHE A 51 26.83 10.33 29.51
N GLN A 52 26.74 9.69 30.68
CA GLN A 52 27.79 8.81 31.20
C GLN A 52 27.89 7.49 30.38
N PRO A 53 29.08 6.87 30.28
CA PRO A 53 29.29 5.61 29.57
C PRO A 53 28.46 4.43 30.11
N SER A 54 28.12 4.42 31.40
CA SER A 54 27.27 3.41 32.05
C SER A 54 25.85 3.37 31.47
N ALA A 55 25.22 4.53 31.22
CA ALA A 55 23.93 4.62 30.53
C ALA A 55 24.01 4.25 29.03
N SER A 56 25.22 4.30 28.44
CA SER A 56 25.42 3.89 27.04
C SER A 56 25.21 2.38 26.85
N GLY A 57 25.53 1.56 27.85
CA GLY A 57 25.33 0.11 27.80
C GLY A 57 23.86 -0.31 27.65
N PHE A 58 22.95 0.45 28.26
CA PHE A 58 21.51 0.25 28.09
C PHE A 58 21.04 0.60 26.67
N LEU A 59 21.43 1.77 26.14
CA LEU A 59 21.11 2.17 24.78
C LEU A 59 21.70 1.20 23.73
N ILE A 60 22.91 0.72 23.95
CA ILE A 60 23.57 -0.29 23.11
C ILE A 60 22.82 -1.62 23.18
N SER A 61 22.42 -2.08 24.37
CA SER A 61 21.64 -3.30 24.54
C SER A 61 20.29 -3.23 23.83
N CYS A 62 19.58 -2.09 23.92
CA CYS A 62 18.33 -1.90 23.17
C CYS A 62 18.55 -1.89 21.65
N ARG A 63 19.65 -1.31 21.17
CA ARG A 63 20.01 -1.35 19.74
C ARG A 63 20.33 -2.78 19.28
N SER A 64 21.11 -3.52 20.07
CA SER A 64 21.43 -4.93 19.79
C SER A 64 20.17 -5.78 19.75
N ALA A 65 19.32 -5.69 20.77
CA ALA A 65 18.06 -6.43 20.83
C ALA A 65 17.14 -6.10 19.63
N LYS A 66 17.09 -4.83 19.21
CA LYS A 66 16.36 -4.44 17.99
C LYS A 66 16.96 -5.13 16.76
N GLN A 67 18.28 -5.10 16.60
CA GLN A 67 18.98 -5.72 15.48
C GLN A 67 18.76 -7.23 15.45
N ASP A 68 18.84 -7.92 16.60
CA ASP A 68 18.58 -9.36 16.70
C ASP A 68 17.14 -9.70 16.30
N LEU A 69 16.16 -8.88 16.71
CA LEU A 69 14.77 -9.03 16.29
C LEU A 69 14.58 -8.80 14.79
N GLU A 70 15.27 -7.83 14.21
CA GLU A 70 15.28 -7.57 12.77
C GLU A 70 15.84 -8.77 12.00
N GLU A 71 16.97 -9.34 12.45
CA GLU A 71 17.59 -10.54 11.86
C GLU A 71 16.65 -11.76 11.95
N ILE A 72 16.05 -12.01 13.12
CA ILE A 72 15.08 -13.10 13.32
C ILE A 72 13.87 -12.90 12.41
N ALA A 73 13.34 -11.68 12.31
CA ALA A 73 12.21 -11.36 11.45
C ALA A 73 12.55 -11.55 9.97
N ALA A 74 13.73 -11.11 9.53
CA ALA A 74 14.22 -11.28 8.17
C ALA A 74 14.34 -12.76 7.80
N ARG A 75 14.98 -13.58 8.65
CA ARG A 75 15.09 -15.03 8.44
C ARG A 75 13.72 -15.71 8.40
N SER A 76 12.81 -15.36 9.31
CA SER A 76 11.47 -15.93 9.38
C SER A 76 10.64 -15.60 8.14
N LEU A 77 10.68 -14.32 7.72
CA LEU A 77 10.02 -13.87 6.50
C LEU A 77 10.63 -14.54 5.27
N GLY A 78 11.96 -14.61 5.16
CA GLY A 78 12.64 -15.27 4.05
C GLY A 78 12.28 -16.76 3.95
N LYS A 79 12.17 -17.47 5.07
CA LYS A 79 11.66 -18.85 5.10
C LYS A 79 10.22 -18.92 4.58
N PHE A 80 9.32 -18.09 5.12
CA PHE A 80 7.93 -18.02 4.68
C PHE A 80 7.81 -17.73 3.18
N LEU A 81 8.57 -16.76 2.65
CA LEU A 81 8.50 -16.38 1.24
C LEU A 81 8.99 -17.49 0.30
N ARG A 82 10.00 -18.29 0.71
CA ARG A 82 10.42 -19.47 -0.05
C ARG A 82 9.36 -20.56 -0.08
N GLU A 83 8.75 -20.86 1.07
CA GLU A 83 7.65 -21.84 1.18
C GLU A 83 6.42 -21.38 0.38
N PHE A 84 6.09 -20.10 0.50
CA PHE A 84 5.04 -19.43 -0.27
C PHE A 84 5.31 -19.56 -1.77
N LYS A 85 6.51 -19.19 -2.24
CA LYS A 85 6.88 -19.25 -3.66
C LYS A 85 6.68 -20.66 -4.21
N SER A 86 7.26 -21.66 -3.54
CA SER A 86 7.12 -23.06 -3.94
C SER A 86 5.64 -23.49 -4.03
N THR A 87 4.84 -23.17 -3.01
CA THR A 87 3.41 -23.50 -3.00
C THR A 87 2.64 -22.78 -4.11
N PHE A 88 2.94 -21.51 -4.34
CA PHE A 88 2.30 -20.69 -5.36
C PHE A 88 2.59 -21.20 -6.77
N GLU A 89 3.86 -21.47 -7.10
CA GLU A 89 4.27 -21.97 -8.42
C GLU A 89 3.65 -23.34 -8.69
N ASN A 90 3.63 -24.23 -7.69
CA ASN A 90 3.02 -25.56 -7.80
C ASN A 90 1.49 -25.54 -7.98
N THR A 91 0.81 -24.49 -7.54
CA THR A 91 -0.67 -24.42 -7.57
C THR A 91 -1.21 -23.57 -8.73
N THR A 92 -0.44 -22.63 -9.26
CA THR A 92 -0.90 -21.62 -10.22
C THR A 92 -0.30 -21.76 -11.61
N ASP A 93 0.72 -22.63 -11.78
CA ASP A 93 1.50 -22.75 -13.01
C ASP A 93 2.09 -21.41 -13.48
N CYS A 94 2.36 -20.51 -12.52
CA CYS A 94 2.94 -19.19 -12.77
C CYS A 94 4.27 -19.10 -12.02
N THR A 95 5.37 -18.90 -12.75
CA THR A 95 6.68 -18.64 -12.14
C THR A 95 6.73 -17.21 -11.62
N ILE A 96 7.18 -17.01 -10.37
CA ILE A 96 7.23 -15.69 -9.76
C ILE A 96 8.62 -15.34 -9.24
N GLN A 97 8.90 -14.04 -9.15
CA GLN A 97 10.05 -13.54 -8.42
C GLN A 97 9.57 -12.78 -7.18
N ILE A 98 10.23 -13.00 -6.06
CA ILE A 98 9.94 -12.30 -4.82
C ILE A 98 11.21 -11.57 -4.43
N SER A 99 11.09 -10.35 -3.91
CA SER A 99 12.26 -9.63 -3.41
C SER A 99 12.96 -10.41 -2.31
N ASP A 100 14.29 -10.49 -2.40
CA ASP A 100 15.11 -11.04 -1.33
C ASP A 100 15.27 -10.04 -0.20
N PHE A 101 15.31 -10.54 1.02
CA PHE A 101 15.51 -9.76 2.23
C PHE A 101 16.78 -10.26 2.93
N PRO A 102 17.92 -9.56 2.77
CA PRO A 102 19.13 -9.86 3.52
C PRO A 102 18.87 -9.84 5.03
N GLU A 103 19.68 -10.57 5.80
CA GLU A 103 19.56 -10.59 7.27
C GLU A 103 19.76 -9.21 7.92
N SER A 104 20.43 -8.29 7.21
CA SER A 104 20.61 -6.89 7.62
C SER A 104 19.42 -5.97 7.29
N SER A 105 18.30 -6.52 6.79
CA SER A 105 17.11 -5.73 6.46
C SER A 105 16.43 -5.16 7.71
N THR A 106 16.03 -3.91 7.65
CA THR A 106 15.28 -3.23 8.71
C THR A 106 13.81 -3.68 8.74
N LEU A 107 13.12 -3.50 9.87
CA LEU A 107 11.68 -3.82 9.95
C LEU A 107 10.83 -3.05 8.91
N ALA A 108 11.25 -1.84 8.52
CA ALA A 108 10.54 -1.04 7.52
C ALA A 108 10.64 -1.68 6.13
N GLU A 109 11.82 -2.18 5.76
CA GLU A 109 12.05 -2.89 4.50
C GLU A 109 11.28 -4.21 4.45
N LEU A 110 11.29 -4.98 5.55
CA LEU A 110 10.54 -6.24 5.67
C LEU A 110 9.02 -6.07 5.51
N ARG A 111 8.50 -4.86 5.72
CA ARG A 111 7.07 -4.51 5.54
C ARG A 111 6.72 -4.05 4.14
N SER A 112 7.69 -3.96 3.23
CA SER A 112 7.49 -3.58 1.83
C SER A 112 7.81 -4.76 0.92
N LEU A 113 6.79 -5.56 0.62
CA LEU A 113 6.94 -6.74 -0.22
C LEU A 113 6.77 -6.38 -1.68
N ARG A 114 7.67 -6.85 -2.55
CA ARG A 114 7.52 -6.78 -4.00
C ARG A 114 7.58 -8.17 -4.62
N ILE A 115 6.64 -8.44 -5.51
CA ILE A 115 6.45 -9.71 -6.20
C ILE A 115 6.30 -9.41 -7.67
N THR A 116 7.14 -10.02 -8.49
CA THR A 116 7.05 -9.97 -9.94
C THR A 116 6.27 -11.18 -10.44
N LEU A 117 5.20 -10.89 -11.17
CA LEU A 117 4.26 -11.83 -11.75
C LEU A 117 4.34 -11.72 -13.29
N PRO A 118 4.23 -12.83 -14.03
CA PRO A 118 4.11 -12.79 -15.48
C PRO A 118 2.70 -12.30 -15.89
N PHE A 119 2.55 -11.80 -17.12
CA PHE A 119 1.23 -11.42 -17.66
C PHE A 119 0.31 -12.65 -17.84
N THR A 120 0.87 -13.87 -17.88
CA THR A 120 0.12 -15.13 -17.79
C THR A 120 -0.67 -15.28 -16.50
N SER A 121 -0.45 -14.43 -15.49
CA SER A 121 -1.24 -14.37 -14.25
C SER A 121 -2.70 -13.96 -14.48
N PHE A 122 -2.99 -13.44 -15.67
CA PHE A 122 -4.31 -13.04 -16.11
C PHE A 122 -4.85 -13.94 -17.22
N CYS A 123 -6.17 -13.98 -17.33
CA CYS A 123 -6.86 -14.55 -18.48
C CYS A 123 -7.63 -13.44 -19.21
N PRO A 124 -7.65 -13.44 -20.55
CA PRO A 124 -8.58 -12.59 -21.28
C PRO A 124 -10.01 -13.14 -21.12
N ILE A 125 -11.01 -12.25 -20.99
CA ILE A 125 -12.42 -12.67 -20.84
C ILE A 125 -12.91 -13.42 -22.10
N LYS A 126 -12.45 -12.99 -23.27
CA LYS A 126 -12.63 -13.65 -24.57
C LYS A 126 -11.33 -13.55 -25.34
N SER A 127 -11.07 -14.49 -26.26
CA SER A 127 -9.82 -14.51 -27.05
C SER A 127 -9.53 -13.22 -27.85
N SER A 128 -10.55 -12.40 -28.12
CA SER A 128 -10.43 -11.09 -28.79
C SER A 128 -10.46 -9.88 -27.84
N ASP A 129 -10.74 -10.09 -26.56
CA ASP A 129 -11.00 -9.00 -25.62
C ASP A 129 -9.70 -8.58 -24.92
N TRP A 130 -9.44 -7.28 -24.92
CA TRP A 130 -8.36 -6.64 -24.15
C TRP A 130 -8.67 -6.56 -22.65
N LYS A 131 -9.80 -7.11 -22.21
CA LYS A 131 -10.19 -7.12 -20.81
C LYS A 131 -9.59 -8.34 -20.14
N TYR A 132 -8.65 -8.08 -19.25
CA TYR A 132 -8.00 -9.10 -18.45
C TYR A 132 -8.70 -9.27 -17.09
N VAL A 133 -8.73 -10.50 -16.63
CA VAL A 133 -9.20 -10.88 -15.29
C VAL A 133 -8.14 -11.71 -14.59
N TRP A 134 -8.08 -11.63 -13.27
CA TRP A 134 -7.24 -12.51 -12.47
C TRP A 134 -7.56 -13.97 -12.77
N LYS A 135 -6.53 -14.79 -12.99
CA LYS A 135 -6.69 -16.23 -12.77
C LYS A 135 -7.08 -16.45 -11.31
N ARG A 136 -8.06 -17.32 -11.10
CA ARG A 136 -8.61 -17.56 -9.76
C ARG A 136 -7.55 -18.11 -8.82
N GLU A 137 -6.77 -19.06 -9.31
CA GLU A 137 -5.71 -19.76 -8.60
C GLU A 137 -4.62 -18.77 -8.19
N VAL A 138 -4.28 -17.83 -9.07
CA VAL A 138 -3.32 -16.75 -8.80
C VAL A 138 -3.82 -15.86 -7.67
N LEU A 139 -5.05 -15.35 -7.74
CA LEU A 139 -5.58 -14.46 -6.71
C LEU A 139 -5.72 -15.17 -5.35
N ALA A 140 -6.20 -16.42 -5.34
CA ALA A 140 -6.27 -17.24 -4.15
C ALA A 140 -4.86 -17.52 -3.59
N GLY A 141 -3.92 -17.85 -4.48
CA GLY A 141 -2.51 -18.08 -4.18
C GLY A 141 -1.83 -16.85 -3.58
N LEU A 142 -2.20 -15.62 -3.96
CA LEU A 142 -1.66 -14.39 -3.38
C LEU A 142 -2.17 -14.11 -1.95
N HIS A 143 -3.23 -14.76 -1.49
CA HIS A 143 -3.85 -14.42 -0.20
C HIS A 143 -2.93 -14.50 1.01
N PRO A 144 -2.10 -15.55 1.20
CA PRO A 144 -1.22 -15.64 2.35
C PRO A 144 -0.34 -14.40 2.54
N LEU A 145 0.10 -13.77 1.44
CA LEU A 145 0.86 -12.52 1.49
C LEU A 145 0.02 -11.32 1.89
N LEU A 146 -1.20 -11.21 1.34
CA LEU A 146 -2.12 -10.11 1.66
C LEU A 146 -2.50 -10.10 3.16
N ARG A 147 -2.45 -11.25 3.83
CA ARG A 147 -2.69 -11.36 5.29
C ARG A 147 -1.55 -10.80 6.14
N LEU A 148 -0.33 -10.72 5.60
CA LEU A 148 0.83 -10.25 6.35
C LEU A 148 0.62 -8.79 6.79
N TYR A 149 1.22 -8.43 7.92
CA TYR A 149 1.19 -7.08 8.45
C TYR A 149 2.20 -6.19 7.71
N SER A 150 1.97 -6.00 6.42
CA SER A 150 2.84 -5.22 5.52
C SER A 150 2.36 -3.77 5.46
N ASP A 151 3.27 -2.85 5.23
CA ASP A 151 2.92 -1.47 4.92
C ASP A 151 2.69 -1.33 3.40
N LYS A 152 3.39 -2.13 2.59
CA LYS A 152 3.23 -2.15 1.14
C LYS A 152 3.31 -3.58 0.60
N ILE A 153 2.39 -3.90 -0.32
CA ILE A 153 2.50 -5.05 -1.21
C ILE A 153 2.46 -4.53 -2.65
N HIS A 154 3.53 -4.81 -3.38
CA HIS A 154 3.77 -4.35 -4.74
C HIS A 154 3.76 -5.55 -5.68
N LEU A 155 2.70 -5.65 -6.46
CA LEU A 155 2.56 -6.64 -7.53
C LEU A 155 3.06 -6.00 -8.82
N HIS A 156 4.15 -6.50 -9.34
CA HIS A 156 4.81 -6.00 -10.55
C HIS A 156 4.62 -7.00 -11.69
N PHE A 157 4.17 -6.53 -12.85
CA PHE A 157 3.95 -7.35 -14.03
C PHE A 157 5.00 -7.04 -15.07
N SER A 158 5.80 -8.03 -15.42
CA SER A 158 6.87 -7.90 -16.40
C SER A 158 7.25 -9.26 -16.99
N GLY A 159 7.99 -9.24 -18.09
CA GLY A 159 8.52 -10.44 -18.74
C GLY A 159 7.81 -10.76 -20.05
N PRO A 160 8.41 -11.62 -20.88
CA PRO A 160 7.95 -11.87 -22.25
C PRO A 160 6.67 -12.72 -22.30
N ASP A 161 6.41 -13.53 -21.27
CA ASP A 161 5.33 -14.52 -21.29
C ASP A 161 3.94 -13.86 -21.26
N ASN A 162 3.20 -14.02 -22.37
CA ASN A 162 1.88 -13.42 -22.61
C ASN A 162 1.86 -11.89 -22.39
N MET A 163 2.98 -11.21 -22.61
CA MET A 163 2.99 -9.75 -22.63
C MET A 163 2.01 -9.24 -23.71
N PRO A 164 1.09 -8.32 -23.39
CA PRO A 164 0.17 -7.77 -24.38
C PRO A 164 0.95 -7.11 -25.52
N ALA A 165 0.61 -7.46 -26.76
CA ALA A 165 1.27 -6.88 -27.94
C ALA A 165 0.90 -5.40 -28.10
N CYS A 166 1.71 -4.50 -27.54
CA CYS A 166 1.39 -3.07 -27.46
C CYS A 166 2.06 -2.27 -28.59
N LYS A 167 1.45 -2.25 -29.78
CA LYS A 167 2.00 -1.55 -30.95
C LYS A 167 1.66 -0.07 -30.99
N SER A 168 0.52 0.31 -30.41
CA SER A 168 0.00 1.68 -30.41
C SER A 168 -0.15 2.24 -28.98
N LEU A 169 -0.30 3.57 -28.86
CA LEU A 169 -0.64 4.23 -27.61
C LEU A 169 -2.00 3.75 -27.06
N LEU A 170 -2.95 3.46 -27.95
CA LEU A 170 -4.25 2.90 -27.60
C LEU A 170 -4.13 1.50 -26.96
N ASP A 171 -3.28 0.62 -27.49
CA ASP A 171 -3.06 -0.72 -26.92
C ASP A 171 -2.51 -0.62 -25.49
N ARG A 172 -1.57 0.31 -25.26
CA ARG A 172 -0.98 0.57 -23.93
C ARG A 172 -2.02 1.13 -22.96
N GLY A 173 -2.85 2.06 -23.42
CA GLY A 173 -3.99 2.57 -22.66
C GLY A 173 -5.00 1.48 -22.28
N ARG A 174 -5.20 0.46 -23.12
CA ARG A 174 -6.04 -0.70 -22.77
C ARG A 174 -5.43 -1.59 -21.68
N VAL A 175 -4.11 -1.74 -21.65
CA VAL A 175 -3.40 -2.42 -20.55
C VAL A 175 -3.62 -1.66 -19.25
N GLU A 176 -3.47 -0.34 -19.26
CA GLU A 176 -3.71 0.54 -18.12
C GLU A 176 -5.15 0.40 -17.57
N VAL A 177 -6.16 0.45 -18.44
CA VAL A 177 -7.57 0.22 -18.06
C VAL A 177 -7.77 -1.17 -17.46
N SER A 178 -7.08 -2.17 -17.98
CA SER A 178 -7.13 -3.52 -17.41
C SER A 178 -6.51 -3.58 -16.02
N MET A 179 -5.36 -2.94 -15.81
CA MET A 179 -4.71 -2.85 -14.51
C MET A 179 -5.58 -2.11 -13.49
N HIS A 180 -6.28 -1.05 -13.92
CA HIS A 180 -7.26 -0.36 -13.07
C HIS A 180 -8.41 -1.29 -12.65
N SER A 181 -9.01 -2.01 -13.59
CA SER A 181 -10.07 -2.99 -13.33
C SER A 181 -9.61 -4.10 -12.36
N ILE A 182 -8.38 -4.59 -12.55
CA ILE A 182 -7.72 -5.60 -11.71
C ILE A 182 -7.50 -5.07 -10.29
N LEU A 183 -6.97 -3.86 -10.13
CA LEU A 183 -6.78 -3.20 -8.84
C LEU A 183 -8.12 -2.97 -8.14
N ARG A 184 -9.14 -2.54 -8.89
CA ARG A 184 -10.49 -2.32 -8.38
C ARG A 184 -11.09 -3.59 -7.79
N LYS A 185 -11.01 -4.71 -8.51
CA LYS A 185 -11.48 -6.01 -8.01
C LYS A 185 -10.76 -6.42 -6.72
N ILE A 186 -9.44 -6.23 -6.64
CA ILE A 186 -8.68 -6.48 -5.40
C ILE A 186 -9.20 -5.59 -4.29
N ALA A 187 -9.22 -4.27 -4.48
CA ALA A 187 -9.57 -3.32 -3.43
C ALA A 187 -10.97 -3.56 -2.85
N ILE A 188 -11.98 -3.79 -3.70
CA ILE A 188 -13.35 -4.11 -3.26
C ILE A 188 -13.38 -5.45 -2.49
N MET A 189 -12.62 -6.45 -2.95
CA MET A 189 -12.49 -7.72 -2.25
C MET A 189 -11.88 -7.52 -0.86
N LEU A 190 -10.80 -6.73 -0.73
CA LEU A 190 -10.15 -6.47 0.56
C LEU A 190 -11.09 -5.77 1.54
N GLU A 191 -11.78 -4.73 1.06
CA GLU A 191 -12.77 -4.00 1.85
C GLU A 191 -13.88 -4.94 2.35
N SER A 192 -14.43 -5.75 1.45
CA SER A 192 -15.50 -6.70 1.78
C SER A 192 -15.07 -7.71 2.85
N LEU A 193 -13.84 -8.23 2.75
CA LEU A 193 -13.29 -9.18 3.72
C LEU A 193 -13.03 -8.56 5.09
N ASN A 194 -12.59 -7.30 5.13
CA ASN A 194 -12.31 -6.61 6.38
C ASN A 194 -13.60 -6.17 7.08
N ARG A 195 -14.62 -5.73 6.33
CA ARG A 195 -15.97 -5.43 6.85
C ARG A 195 -16.67 -6.67 7.40
N TRP A 196 -16.54 -7.83 6.75
CA TRP A 196 -17.22 -9.06 7.18
C TRP A 196 -16.94 -9.46 8.64
N LYS A 197 -15.70 -9.31 9.10
CA LYS A 197 -15.32 -9.71 10.47
C LYS A 197 -15.76 -8.74 11.57
N THR A 198 -16.31 -7.56 11.26
CA THR A 198 -16.83 -6.63 12.29
C THR A 198 -18.26 -6.93 12.74
N GLY A 199 -18.86 -8.04 12.30
CA GLY A 199 -20.12 -8.55 12.87
C GLY A 199 -21.41 -7.90 12.35
N THR A 200 -21.32 -7.07 11.31
CA THR A 200 -22.48 -6.46 10.63
C THR A 200 -22.67 -7.11 9.25
N ASP A 201 -23.77 -7.86 9.10
CA ASP A 201 -24.25 -8.57 7.89
C ASP A 201 -23.30 -9.59 7.24
N SER A 202 -23.28 -10.81 7.81
CA SER A 202 -22.36 -11.89 7.42
C SER A 202 -22.62 -12.53 6.05
N MET A 203 -23.81 -12.39 5.46
CA MET A 203 -24.16 -13.01 4.16
C MET A 203 -24.05 -12.06 2.96
N ALA A 204 -24.31 -10.76 3.15
CA ALA A 204 -24.25 -9.78 2.06
C ALA A 204 -22.81 -9.61 1.53
N GLY A 205 -21.81 -9.59 2.43
CA GLY A 205 -20.40 -9.51 2.06
C GLY A 205 -19.94 -10.69 1.20
N ILE A 206 -20.23 -11.92 1.62
CA ILE A 206 -19.90 -13.15 0.87
C ILE A 206 -20.60 -13.14 -0.48
N LEU A 207 -21.90 -12.81 -0.53
CA LEU A 207 -22.64 -12.74 -1.78
C LEU A 207 -22.14 -11.63 -2.72
N SER A 208 -21.56 -10.55 -2.19
CA SER A 208 -20.96 -9.46 -2.98
C SER A 208 -19.61 -9.87 -3.56
N VAL A 209 -18.74 -10.50 -2.76
CA VAL A 209 -17.45 -11.05 -3.23
C VAL A 209 -17.73 -12.15 -4.24
N GLU A 210 -18.59 -13.11 -3.90
CA GLU A 210 -19.06 -14.08 -4.87
C GLU A 210 -19.65 -13.37 -6.09
N ARG A 211 -20.44 -12.29 -5.98
CA ARG A 211 -20.98 -11.56 -7.15
C ARG A 211 -19.92 -10.92 -8.03
N ILE A 212 -18.89 -10.31 -7.44
CA ILE A 212 -17.74 -9.73 -8.15
C ILE A 212 -17.02 -10.82 -8.96
N PHE A 213 -17.04 -12.06 -8.48
CA PHE A 213 -16.41 -13.22 -9.11
C PHE A 213 -17.42 -14.24 -9.71
N LYS A 214 -18.75 -13.97 -9.72
CA LYS A 214 -19.81 -14.99 -9.91
C LYS A 214 -19.88 -15.56 -11.31
N TYR A 215 -19.26 -14.89 -12.27
CA TYR A 215 -19.16 -15.39 -13.65
C TYR A 215 -18.02 -16.40 -13.84
N GLU A 216 -17.19 -16.66 -12.82
CA GLU A 216 -16.00 -17.53 -12.92
C GLU A 216 -15.99 -18.70 -11.90
N VAL A 217 -16.95 -18.75 -10.96
CA VAL A 217 -16.88 -19.69 -9.81
C VAL A 217 -17.82 -20.88 -9.99
N GLY A 218 -17.31 -21.93 -10.63
CA GLY A 218 -17.83 -23.29 -10.45
C GLY A 218 -17.51 -23.82 -9.05
N ARG A 219 -18.55 -24.09 -8.26
CA ARG A 219 -18.74 -25.04 -7.13
C ARG A 219 -17.65 -25.39 -6.09
N GLN A 220 -16.42 -24.89 -6.09
CA GLN A 220 -15.47 -25.13 -5.00
C GLN A 220 -15.41 -23.94 -4.03
N ARG A 221 -15.92 -24.12 -2.80
CA ARG A 221 -15.94 -23.08 -1.75
C ARG A 221 -14.67 -23.04 -0.88
N ASP A 222 -13.90 -24.12 -0.83
CA ASP A 222 -12.91 -24.32 0.25
C ASP A 222 -11.56 -23.60 0.05
N THR A 223 -11.31 -23.02 -1.13
CA THR A 223 -10.04 -22.31 -1.43
C THR A 223 -10.15 -20.79 -1.30
N TRP A 224 -11.30 -20.26 -0.87
CA TRP A 224 -11.50 -18.81 -0.89
C TRP A 224 -10.91 -18.10 0.32
N ILE A 225 -10.49 -16.87 0.05
CA ILE A 225 -9.85 -15.91 0.94
C ILE A 225 -10.75 -15.63 2.16
N ASN A 226 -10.38 -16.13 3.35
CA ASN A 226 -11.22 -16.08 4.56
C ASN A 226 -10.64 -15.28 5.74
N ALA A 227 -9.57 -14.51 5.53
CA ALA A 227 -8.96 -13.70 6.57
C ALA A 227 -8.71 -12.28 6.11
N ARG A 228 -8.61 -11.41 7.12
CA ARG A 228 -8.37 -9.99 6.96
C ARG A 228 -7.07 -9.75 6.22
N VAL A 229 -7.12 -8.75 5.36
CA VAL A 229 -5.95 -8.21 4.71
C VAL A 229 -5.43 -7.08 5.54
N ASN A 230 -4.16 -7.19 5.92
CA ASN A 230 -3.54 -6.23 6.81
C ASN A 230 -2.65 -5.25 6.06
N ALA A 231 -2.38 -5.41 4.76
CA ALA A 231 -1.54 -4.45 4.03
C ALA A 231 -2.10 -3.02 4.11
N LYS A 232 -1.28 -1.98 4.28
CA LYS A 232 -1.77 -0.58 4.15
C LYS A 232 -1.90 -0.14 2.70
N ARG A 233 -0.94 -0.52 1.86
CA ARG A 233 -0.88 -0.17 0.44
C ARG A 233 -0.84 -1.43 -0.42
N ILE A 234 -1.73 -1.49 -1.40
CA ILE A 234 -1.60 -2.41 -2.54
C ILE A 234 -1.27 -1.60 -3.77
N CYS A 235 -0.25 -2.04 -4.49
CA CYS A 235 0.29 -1.37 -5.65
C CYS A 235 0.40 -2.38 -6.80
N LEU A 236 -0.18 -2.06 -7.95
CA LEU A 236 0.04 -2.77 -9.20
C LEU A 236 0.97 -1.93 -10.07
N SER A 237 1.94 -2.56 -10.72
CA SER A 237 2.75 -1.89 -11.71
C SER A 237 3.02 -2.81 -12.89
N TRP A 238 3.29 -2.23 -14.04
CA TRP A 238 3.60 -2.98 -15.25
C TRP A 238 4.79 -2.35 -15.98
N ASP A 239 5.52 -3.20 -16.69
CA ASP A 239 6.59 -2.80 -17.60
C ASP A 239 6.44 -3.58 -18.92
N LEU A 240 6.11 -2.86 -19.99
CA LEU A 240 5.85 -3.40 -21.33
C LEU A 240 7.06 -3.29 -22.26
N ARG A 241 8.24 -2.93 -21.73
CA ARG A 241 9.45 -2.77 -22.55
C ARG A 241 10.05 -4.15 -22.83
N ASP A 242 10.34 -4.42 -24.10
CA ASP A 242 10.96 -5.69 -24.53
C ASP A 242 12.34 -5.94 -23.90
N ASN A 243 13.05 -4.86 -23.59
CA ASN A 243 14.35 -4.91 -22.91
C ASN A 243 14.15 -4.71 -21.40
N VAL A 244 13.81 -5.79 -20.70
CA VAL A 244 13.94 -5.85 -19.23
C VAL A 244 15.43 -5.83 -18.80
N LEU A 245 16.35 -5.83 -19.76
CA LEU A 245 17.78 -5.81 -19.55
C LEU A 245 18.27 -4.48 -18.96
N GLU A 246 18.55 -4.58 -17.67
CA GLU A 246 19.61 -3.92 -16.92
C GLU A 246 19.50 -2.39 -16.84
N GLU A 247 19.14 -1.94 -15.63
CA GLU A 247 19.81 -0.88 -14.86
C GLU A 247 20.81 0.05 -15.58
N ASN A 248 20.49 0.60 -16.76
CA ASN A 248 21.30 1.65 -17.40
C ASN A 248 21.22 2.97 -16.63
N GLY A 249 20.85 2.94 -15.34
CA GLY A 249 20.67 4.09 -14.48
C GLY A 249 19.58 5.06 -14.95
N GLN A 250 18.86 4.76 -16.04
CA GLN A 250 17.86 5.66 -16.57
C GLN A 250 16.68 5.70 -15.62
N THR A 251 16.61 6.80 -14.87
CA THR A 251 15.57 7.04 -13.89
C THR A 251 14.25 7.13 -14.63
N ILE A 252 13.33 6.19 -14.33
CA ILE A 252 11.99 6.21 -14.88
C ILE A 252 11.21 7.28 -14.14
N THR A 253 10.80 8.33 -14.83
CA THR A 253 9.88 9.33 -14.28
C THR A 253 8.46 8.91 -14.60
N LEU A 254 7.65 8.75 -13.56
CA LEU A 254 6.24 8.46 -13.67
C LEU A 254 5.46 9.69 -13.21
N ASN A 255 4.46 10.09 -13.99
CA ASN A 255 3.61 11.25 -13.73
C ASN A 255 2.15 10.80 -13.72
N GLY A 256 1.31 11.47 -12.94
CA GLY A 256 -0.10 11.14 -12.91
C GLY A 256 -0.91 11.91 -11.87
N LYS A 257 -1.98 11.26 -11.38
CA LYS A 257 -2.99 11.86 -10.50
C LYS A 257 -3.14 11.06 -9.20
N LEU A 258 -3.28 11.77 -8.09
CA LEU A 258 -3.63 11.24 -6.78
C LEU A 258 -5.03 11.72 -6.41
N HIS A 259 -5.95 10.77 -6.26
CA HIS A 259 -7.33 10.96 -5.87
C HIS A 259 -7.52 10.77 -4.37
N ARG A 260 -8.32 11.64 -3.76
CA ARG A 260 -8.78 11.57 -2.37
C ARG A 260 -10.29 11.75 -2.33
N ILE A 261 -10.98 11.00 -1.46
CA ILE A 261 -12.41 11.24 -1.22
C ILE A 261 -12.58 12.61 -0.56
N GLN A 262 -13.52 13.40 -1.07
CA GLN A 262 -13.96 14.62 -0.38
C GLN A 262 -14.79 14.20 0.84
N VAL A 263 -14.14 14.03 1.99
CA VAL A 263 -14.85 13.83 3.25
C VAL A 263 -15.38 15.20 3.69
N PRO A 264 -16.70 15.37 3.86
CA PRO A 264 -17.21 16.60 4.46
C PRO A 264 -16.54 16.77 5.81
N VAL A 265 -15.97 17.96 6.06
CA VAL A 265 -15.33 18.26 7.34
C VAL A 265 -16.42 18.26 8.41
N ILE A 266 -16.61 17.12 9.08
CA ILE A 266 -17.48 17.06 10.24
C ILE A 266 -16.67 17.69 11.38
N GLU A 267 -17.02 18.92 11.76
CA GLU A 267 -16.34 19.72 12.79
C GLU A 267 -16.39 19.09 14.21
N ASN A 268 -17.05 17.95 14.37
CA ASN A 268 -17.26 17.30 15.66
C ASN A 268 -16.06 16.45 16.09
N GLY A 269 -14.90 17.08 16.34
CA GLY A 269 -13.83 16.62 17.26
C GLY A 269 -13.28 15.19 17.14
N SER A 270 -13.75 14.35 16.22
CA SER A 270 -13.31 12.98 16.05
C SER A 270 -11.99 12.98 15.30
N GLU A 271 -11.02 12.20 15.80
CA GLU A 271 -9.73 12.01 15.15
C GLU A 271 -9.93 11.82 13.64
N LYS A 272 -9.34 12.71 12.83
CA LYS A 272 -9.31 12.59 11.37
C LYS A 272 -8.56 11.29 11.05
N LYS A 273 -9.30 10.21 10.81
CA LYS A 273 -8.73 9.03 10.15
C LYS A 273 -8.33 9.47 8.74
N ASP A 274 -7.09 9.18 8.35
CA ASP A 274 -6.63 9.46 6.99
C ASP A 274 -7.53 8.74 5.99
N ALA A 275 -8.13 9.52 5.09
CA ALA A 275 -8.99 9.02 4.04
C ALA A 275 -8.20 8.09 3.10
N ALA A 276 -8.90 7.14 2.48
CA ALA A 276 -8.25 6.29 1.49
C ALA A 276 -7.78 7.13 0.30
N ILE A 277 -6.63 6.78 -0.26
CA ILE A 277 -6.10 7.43 -1.46
C ILE A 277 -5.93 6.41 -2.58
N PHE A 278 -6.19 6.87 -3.80
CA PHE A 278 -5.92 6.15 -5.02
C PHE A 278 -4.97 7.00 -5.85
N TYR A 279 -3.94 6.40 -6.43
CA TYR A 279 -3.07 7.09 -7.38
C TYR A 279 -2.84 6.24 -8.60
N HIS A 280 -2.56 6.92 -9.70
CA HIS A 280 -2.26 6.32 -10.97
C HIS A 280 -1.18 7.15 -11.65
N LEU A 281 -0.08 6.50 -12.02
CA LEU A 281 1.11 7.07 -12.60
C LEU A 281 1.53 6.28 -13.83
N ARG A 282 2.18 6.95 -14.79
CA ARG A 282 2.78 6.31 -15.95
C ARG A 282 3.87 7.18 -16.55
N ASP A 283 4.73 6.58 -17.37
CA ASP A 283 5.68 7.30 -18.20
C ASP A 283 4.99 7.97 -19.39
N GLU A 284 5.71 8.83 -20.12
CA GLU A 284 5.18 9.56 -21.28
C GLU A 284 4.66 8.61 -22.37
N GLN A 285 5.25 7.43 -22.51
CA GLN A 285 4.91 6.45 -23.53
C GLN A 285 3.85 5.42 -23.10
N ARG A 286 3.40 5.46 -21.85
CA ARG A 286 2.53 4.47 -21.20
C ARG A 286 3.06 3.03 -21.24
N LEU A 287 4.37 2.87 -21.42
CA LEU A 287 5.02 1.55 -21.41
C LEU A 287 5.26 1.06 -19.98
N VAL A 288 5.49 1.99 -19.06
CA VAL A 288 5.67 1.71 -17.64
C VAL A 288 4.61 2.47 -16.86
N GLY A 289 3.93 1.78 -15.95
CA GLY A 289 2.94 2.43 -15.11
C GLY A 289 2.77 1.77 -13.77
N GLU A 290 2.12 2.52 -12.87
CA GLU A 290 1.85 2.13 -11.51
C GLU A 290 0.51 2.69 -11.06
N MET A 291 -0.30 1.85 -10.41
CA MET A 291 -1.52 2.25 -9.73
C MET A 291 -1.50 1.70 -8.32
N GLY A 292 -2.01 2.46 -7.36
CA GLY A 292 -2.09 1.97 -6.01
C GLY A 292 -3.24 2.54 -5.22
N VAL A 293 -3.70 1.75 -4.26
CA VAL A 293 -4.66 2.16 -3.25
C VAL A 293 -3.98 2.07 -1.89
N VAL A 294 -4.17 3.11 -1.07
CA VAL A 294 -3.62 3.19 0.28
C VAL A 294 -4.74 3.44 1.28
N SER A 295 -4.71 2.69 2.36
CA SER A 295 -5.58 2.83 3.51
C SER A 295 -4.74 2.65 4.77
N ASP A 296 -4.45 3.75 5.50
CA ASP A 296 -3.68 3.66 6.75
C ASP A 296 -4.41 2.87 7.84
N GLY A 297 -5.74 2.91 7.82
CA GLY A 297 -6.61 2.06 8.63
C GLY A 297 -6.72 0.60 8.18
N ARG A 298 -5.84 0.12 7.29
CA ARG A 298 -5.78 -1.29 6.80
C ARG A 298 -7.15 -1.81 6.35
N TRP A 299 -7.79 -1.07 5.46
CA TRP A 299 -9.08 -1.41 4.84
C TRP A 299 -10.28 -1.44 5.80
N GLU A 300 -10.18 -0.86 6.99
CA GLU A 300 -11.34 -0.47 7.79
C GLU A 300 -12.02 0.79 7.21
N LEU A 301 -12.36 0.71 5.92
CA LEU A 301 -12.90 1.83 5.17
C LEU A 301 -14.32 2.12 5.64
N ARG A 302 -14.54 3.36 6.06
CA ARG A 302 -15.88 3.96 6.20
C ARG A 302 -16.44 4.43 4.87
N GLU A 303 -15.54 4.67 3.92
CA GLU A 303 -15.80 5.23 2.62
C GLU A 303 -16.06 4.13 1.59
N ASP A 304 -16.66 4.50 0.47
CA ASP A 304 -16.89 3.60 -0.66
C ASP A 304 -15.64 3.58 -1.56
N ILE A 305 -14.84 2.52 -1.47
CA ILE A 305 -13.61 2.39 -2.28
C ILE A 305 -13.90 2.41 -3.79
N ASP A 306 -15.10 1.96 -4.19
CA ASP A 306 -15.52 1.95 -5.58
C ASP A 306 -15.64 3.38 -6.12
N ARG A 307 -16.18 4.31 -5.31
CA ARG A 307 -16.25 5.73 -5.67
C ARG A 307 -14.88 6.34 -5.84
N LEU A 308 -13.95 6.07 -4.91
CA LEU A 308 -12.56 6.55 -4.99
C LEU A 308 -11.89 6.10 -6.29
N LEU A 309 -11.99 4.80 -6.60
CA LEU A 309 -11.36 4.19 -7.76
C LEU A 309 -11.95 4.68 -9.09
N ASN A 310 -13.25 5.00 -9.12
CA ASN A 310 -13.90 5.56 -10.30
C ASN A 310 -13.80 7.10 -10.37
N GLY A 311 -13.07 7.73 -9.44
CA GLY A 311 -12.92 9.19 -9.38
C GLY A 311 -14.20 9.95 -9.00
N VAL A 312 -15.26 9.26 -8.59
CA VAL A 312 -16.57 9.87 -8.29
C VAL A 312 -16.49 10.64 -6.97
N SER A 313 -16.76 11.95 -7.03
CA SER A 313 -16.67 12.86 -5.86
C SER A 313 -15.27 12.88 -5.21
N THR A 314 -14.23 12.66 -6.02
CA THR A 314 -12.84 12.76 -5.57
C THR A 314 -12.26 14.13 -5.88
N HIS A 315 -11.45 14.65 -4.97
CA HIS A 315 -10.50 15.70 -5.30
C HIS A 315 -9.22 15.02 -5.76
N TRP A 316 -8.61 15.53 -6.83
CA TRP A 316 -7.34 15.02 -7.32
C TRP A 316 -6.29 16.12 -7.38
N VAL A 317 -5.04 15.70 -7.22
CA VAL A 317 -3.84 16.54 -7.38
C VAL A 317 -2.84 15.82 -8.28
N TYR A 318 -1.99 16.57 -8.98
CA TYR A 318 -0.90 15.97 -9.72
C TYR A 318 0.17 15.40 -8.80
N CYS A 319 0.74 14.27 -9.19
CA CYS A 319 1.82 13.63 -8.48
C CYS A 319 2.78 12.94 -9.45
N SER A 320 3.97 12.62 -8.92
CA SER A 320 5.03 11.98 -9.67
C SER A 320 5.76 10.94 -8.82
N SER A 321 6.55 10.09 -9.47
CA SER A 321 7.44 9.14 -8.80
C SER A 321 8.73 8.99 -9.61
N SER A 322 9.85 8.85 -8.93
CA SER A 322 11.18 8.60 -9.53
C SER A 322 11.42 7.12 -9.84
N GLY A 323 10.35 6.36 -10.06
CA GLY A 323 10.41 4.94 -10.43
C GLY A 323 9.30 4.11 -9.82
N LEU A 324 9.25 2.84 -10.23
CA LEU A 324 8.29 1.88 -9.72
C LEU A 324 8.50 1.64 -8.23
N GLY A 325 7.42 1.77 -7.49
CA GLY A 325 7.31 1.48 -6.09
C GLY A 325 8.01 2.47 -5.17
N LYS A 326 8.44 3.62 -5.66
CA LYS A 326 9.04 4.68 -4.86
C LYS A 326 7.96 5.54 -4.15
N ALA A 327 8.42 6.49 -3.34
CA ALA A 327 7.53 7.45 -2.70
C ALA A 327 6.95 8.41 -3.75
N LEU A 328 5.72 8.87 -3.50
CA LEU A 328 5.07 9.86 -4.36
C LEU A 328 5.63 11.25 -4.05
N GLY A 329 6.02 11.99 -5.09
CA GLY A 329 6.30 13.41 -5.06
C GLY A 329 5.06 14.23 -5.46
N GLU A 330 5.03 15.50 -5.05
CA GLU A 330 4.00 16.46 -5.44
C GLU A 330 4.28 17.02 -6.84
N GLY A 331 3.22 17.24 -7.62
CA GLY A 331 3.32 17.82 -8.97
C GLY A 331 3.84 16.86 -10.03
N LEU A 332 4.01 17.38 -11.25
CA LEU A 332 4.54 16.66 -12.41
C LEU A 332 6.03 16.97 -12.58
N VAL A 333 6.83 15.94 -12.85
CA VAL A 333 8.26 16.09 -13.11
C VAL A 333 8.50 16.06 -14.61
N GLY A 334 9.14 17.12 -15.13
CA GLY A 334 9.54 17.21 -16.54
C GLY A 334 8.38 17.40 -17.54
N CYS A 335 7.15 17.64 -17.07
CA CYS A 335 5.98 17.87 -17.92
C CYS A 335 5.13 19.01 -17.36
N ALA A 336 4.58 19.85 -18.24
CA ALA A 336 3.62 20.89 -17.88
C ALA A 336 2.21 20.30 -17.74
N GLU A 337 1.40 20.82 -16.81
CA GLU A 337 0.03 20.33 -16.55
C GLU A 337 -0.84 20.35 -17.81
N ALA A 338 -0.77 21.43 -18.61
CA ALA A 338 -1.53 21.54 -19.85
C ALA A 338 -1.20 20.44 -20.87
N LYS A 339 0.09 20.13 -21.04
CA LYS A 339 0.54 19.05 -21.93
C LYS A 339 0.06 17.69 -21.40
N PHE A 340 0.20 17.47 -20.10
CA PHE A 340 -0.25 16.22 -19.48
C PHE A 340 -1.76 15.98 -19.67
N GLU A 341 -2.59 17.02 -19.54
CA GLU A 341 -4.04 16.91 -19.77
C GLU A 341 -4.40 16.72 -21.24
N GLU A 342 -3.65 17.33 -22.17
CA GLU A 342 -3.82 17.10 -23.60
C GLU A 342 -3.57 15.63 -23.95
N ASP A 343 -2.45 15.07 -23.48
CA ASP A 343 -2.09 13.66 -23.65
C ASP A 343 -3.13 12.70 -23.00
N GLU A 344 -3.77 13.12 -21.89
CA GLU A 344 -4.86 12.36 -21.27
C GLU A 344 -6.13 12.37 -22.11
N GLN A 345 -6.49 13.51 -22.68
CA GLN A 345 -7.71 13.69 -23.45
C GLN A 345 -7.65 12.90 -24.76
N GLU A 346 -6.52 12.93 -25.46
CA GLU A 346 -6.32 12.17 -26.70
C GLU A 346 -6.58 10.67 -26.47
N VAL A 347 -5.95 10.09 -25.45
CA VAL A 347 -6.08 8.66 -25.16
C VAL A 347 -7.46 8.30 -24.63
N SER A 348 -8.03 9.13 -23.74
CA SER A 348 -9.38 8.91 -23.21
C SER A 348 -10.43 8.92 -24.34
N GLY A 349 -10.27 9.83 -25.31
CA GLY A 349 -11.14 9.89 -26.49
C GLY A 349 -11.12 8.61 -27.33
N HIS A 350 -10.02 7.86 -27.34
CA HIS A 350 -9.92 6.60 -28.07
C HIS A 350 -10.34 5.36 -27.27
N ILE A 351 -10.35 5.43 -25.94
CA ILE A 351 -10.68 4.30 -25.07
C ILE A 351 -12.19 4.23 -24.79
N TYR A 352 -12.82 5.38 -24.62
CA TYR A 352 -14.22 5.47 -24.17
C TYR A 352 -15.24 5.68 -25.29
N HIS A 353 -14.77 5.88 -26.54
CA HIS A 353 -15.58 5.89 -27.76
C HIS A 353 -15.28 4.65 -28.60
#